data_AF-A0A509E9J1-F1
#
_entry.id   AF-A0A509E9J1-F1
#
_cell.length_a   1.000
_cell.length_b   1.000
_cell.length_c   1.000
_cell.angle_alpha   90.00
_cell.angle_beta   90.00
_cell.angle_gamma   90.00
#
_symmetry.space_group_name_H-M   'P 1'
#
loop_
_entity.id
_entity.type
_entity.pdbx_description
1 polymer ?
#
loop_
_entity_poly.entity_id
_entity_poly.type
_entity_poly.pdbx_seq_one_letter_code
_entity_poly.pdbx_strand_id
1 'polypeptide(L)'
;MTEGNQGGEARKIGYVGLVRIKDSAKKARKPVTEGMLAFTIENFDKVDDRHIIVGSDNNLPFSASRDTHQVDDDEFVLLEVNDFLKTK
;
A
#
# COMPACT_ATOMS: atom_id res chain seq x y z
N MET A 1 6.63 13.86 10.67
CA MET A 1 7.61 14.98 10.69
C MET A 1 8.03 15.17 12.13
N THR A 2 9.31 15.42 12.38
CA THR A 2 9.77 15.79 13.72
C THR A 2 9.66 17.30 13.85
N GLU A 3 9.53 17.83 15.07
CA GLU A 3 9.50 19.29 15.28
C GLU A 3 10.72 19.98 14.64
N GLY A 4 11.89 19.32 14.64
CA GLY A 4 13.13 19.85 14.09
C GLY A 4 13.20 19.99 12.57
N ASN A 5 12.25 19.46 11.79
CA ASN A 5 12.22 19.62 10.33
C ASN A 5 10.94 20.29 9.79
N GLN A 6 10.13 20.86 10.68
CA GLN A 6 8.91 21.56 10.28
C GLN A 6 9.23 22.80 9.44
N GLY A 7 8.69 22.86 8.23
CA GLY A 7 8.94 23.94 7.26
C GLY A 7 10.25 23.83 6.47
N GLY A 8 11.07 22.80 6.72
CA GLY A 8 12.27 22.50 5.95
C GLY A 8 12.00 21.69 4.68
N GLU A 9 13.01 21.57 3.81
CA GLU A 9 12.91 20.79 2.58
C GLU A 9 12.88 19.27 2.87
N ALA A 10 11.95 18.57 2.21
CA ALA A 10 11.89 17.11 2.28
C ALA A 10 12.90 16.50 1.29
N ARG A 11 13.82 15.66 1.79
CA ARG A 11 14.73 14.87 0.96
C ARG A 11 14.14 13.50 0.65
N LYS A 12 14.06 13.13 -0.63
CA LYS A 12 13.71 11.77 -1.05
C LYS A 12 14.91 10.84 -0.86
N ILE A 13 14.76 9.84 0.01
CA ILE A 13 15.83 8.88 0.35
C ILE A 13 15.65 7.52 -0.33
N GLY A 14 14.44 7.23 -0.83
CA GLY A 14 14.08 5.97 -1.46
C GLY A 14 12.63 5.96 -1.91
N TYR A 15 12.15 4.81 -2.37
CA TYR A 15 10.74 4.57 -2.65
C TYR A 15 10.41 3.07 -2.58
N VAL A 16 9.14 2.75 -2.32
CA VAL A 16 8.56 1.41 -2.48
C VAL A 16 7.54 1.49 -3.62
N GLY A 17 7.70 0.65 -4.64
CA GLY A 17 6.75 0.57 -5.75
C GLY A 17 5.59 -0.36 -5.41
N LEU A 18 4.36 0.16 -5.36
CA LEU A 18 3.18 -0.58 -4.93
C LEU A 18 2.29 -1.12 -6.06
N VAL A 19 2.58 -0.79 -7.32
CA VAL A 19 1.70 -1.09 -8.49
C VAL A 19 2.03 -2.43 -9.16
N ARG A 20 3.19 -3.04 -8.85
CA ARG A 20 3.66 -4.29 -9.47
C ARG A 20 4.11 -5.32 -8.44
N ILE A 21 3.26 -5.57 -7.45
CA ILE A 21 3.53 -6.54 -6.40
C ILE A 21 3.05 -7.91 -6.88
N LYS A 22 3.98 -8.84 -7.12
CA LYS A 22 3.64 -10.22 -7.50
C LYS A 22 3.05 -10.98 -6.32
N ASP A 23 1.99 -11.74 -6.56
CA ASP A 23 1.43 -12.66 -5.57
C ASP A 23 2.11 -14.04 -5.61
N SER A 24 3.43 -14.06 -5.36
CA SER A 24 4.24 -15.28 -5.48
C SER A 24 3.84 -16.38 -4.50
N ALA A 25 3.31 -15.99 -3.34
CA ALA A 25 2.83 -16.89 -2.30
C ALA A 25 1.32 -17.21 -2.40
N LYS A 26 0.64 -16.74 -3.45
CA LYS A 26 -0.79 -16.95 -3.70
C LYS A 26 -1.68 -16.59 -2.50
N LYS A 27 -1.40 -15.44 -1.89
CA LYS A 27 -2.10 -14.92 -0.70
C LYS A 27 -3.32 -14.07 -1.06
N ALA A 28 -3.46 -13.64 -2.32
CA ALA A 28 -4.58 -12.80 -2.74
C ALA A 28 -5.91 -13.52 -2.50
N ARG A 29 -6.86 -12.80 -1.89
CA ARG A 29 -8.24 -13.26 -1.71
C ARG A 29 -9.13 -12.83 -2.88
N LYS A 30 -8.75 -11.75 -3.56
CA LYS A 30 -9.37 -11.25 -4.78
C LYS A 30 -8.58 -11.66 -6.02
N PRO A 31 -9.19 -11.62 -7.22
CA PRO A 31 -8.50 -11.89 -8.46
C PRO A 31 -7.24 -11.02 -8.64
N VAL A 32 -6.19 -11.64 -9.17
CA VAL A 32 -4.94 -10.96 -9.54
C VAL A 32 -4.95 -10.58 -11.02
N THR A 33 -4.26 -9.51 -11.39
CA THR A 33 -4.06 -9.09 -12.78
C THR A 33 -2.64 -9.46 -13.20
N GLU A 34 -2.49 -10.32 -14.21
CA GLU A 34 -1.17 -10.79 -14.68
C GLU A 34 -0.28 -11.38 -13.57
N GLY A 35 -0.89 -12.02 -12.57
CA GLY A 35 -0.19 -12.59 -11.41
C GLY A 35 0.29 -11.55 -10.38
N MET A 36 -0.15 -10.30 -10.51
CA MET A 36 0.11 -9.21 -9.57
C MET A 36 -1.14 -8.89 -8.75
N LEU A 37 -0.93 -8.47 -7.51
CA LEU A 37 -1.99 -7.92 -6.70
C LEU A 37 -2.61 -6.73 -7.43
N ALA A 38 -3.94 -6.73 -7.53
CA ALA A 38 -4.71 -5.66 -8.12
C ALA A 38 -5.51 -5.01 -7.00
N PHE A 39 -5.16 -3.80 -6.58
CA PHE A 39 -5.90 -3.03 -5.56
C PHE A 39 -5.66 -1.53 -5.72
N THR A 40 -6.60 -0.73 -5.24
CA THR A 40 -6.45 0.73 -5.14
C THR A 40 -5.77 1.06 -3.82
N ILE A 41 -4.76 1.91 -3.86
CA ILE A 41 -4.04 2.31 -2.64
C ILE A 41 -4.70 3.56 -2.09
N GLU A 42 -5.29 3.47 -0.90
CA GLU A 42 -5.90 4.61 -0.22
C GLU A 42 -5.15 5.00 1.06
N ASN A 43 -4.57 4.01 1.73
CA ASN A 43 -3.85 4.22 2.98
C ASN A 43 -2.57 3.40 3.03
N PHE A 44 -1.61 3.88 3.82
CA PHE A 44 -0.48 3.08 4.27
C PHE A 44 -0.01 3.56 5.63
N ASP A 45 0.59 2.66 6.40
CA ASP A 45 1.27 3.00 7.65
C ASP A 45 2.41 2.03 7.97
N LYS A 46 3.32 2.42 8.87
CA LYS A 46 4.35 1.56 9.43
C LYS A 46 3.74 0.71 10.55
N VAL A 47 3.89 -0.60 10.46
CA VAL A 47 3.41 -1.54 11.51
C VAL A 47 4.53 -1.80 12.53
N ASP A 48 5.73 -2.05 12.04
CA ASP A 48 6.92 -2.28 12.86
C ASP A 48 8.19 -1.87 12.07
N ASP A 49 9.38 -2.17 12.58
CA ASP A 49 10.65 -1.79 11.97
C ASP A 49 10.97 -2.49 10.64
N ARG A 50 10.14 -3.46 10.22
CA ARG A 50 10.30 -4.22 8.99
C ARG A 50 9.10 -4.12 8.06
N HIS A 51 7.91 -3.81 8.57
CA HIS A 51 6.68 -3.92 7.81
C HIS A 51 5.93 -2.60 7.67
N ILE A 52 5.32 -2.44 6.50
CA ILE A 52 4.24 -1.48 6.29
C ILE A 52 2.95 -2.24 6.00
N ILE A 53 1.82 -1.61 6.32
CA ILE A 53 0.51 -2.03 5.88
C ILE A 53 0.05 -1.08 4.78
N VAL A 54 -0.60 -1.64 3.77
CA VAL A 54 -1.26 -0.88 2.70
C VAL A 54 -2.74 -1.24 2.72
N GLY A 55 -3.59 -0.23 2.76
CA GLY A 55 -5.05 -0.37 2.76
C GLY A 55 -5.62 0.00 1.40
N SER A 56 -6.46 -0.89 0.88
CA SER A 56 -7.51 -0.58 -0.08
C SER A 56 -8.78 -0.43 0.74
N ASP A 57 -9.18 0.81 0.95
CA ASP A 57 -10.46 1.16 1.55
C ASP A 57 -11.40 1.55 0.39
N ASN A 58 -12.70 1.40 0.56
CA ASN A 58 -13.69 1.91 -0.39
C ASN A 58 -14.78 2.73 0.31
N ASN A 59 -14.37 3.58 1.25
CA ASN A 59 -15.24 4.43 2.05
C ASN A 59 -15.78 5.68 1.32
N LEU A 60 -15.42 5.91 0.07
CA LEU A 60 -15.98 7.02 -0.72
C LEU A 60 -17.27 6.60 -1.45
N PRO A 61 -18.40 7.30 -1.23
CA PRO A 61 -19.60 7.10 -2.04
C PRO A 61 -19.27 7.25 -3.52
N PHE A 62 -19.79 6.33 -4.35
CA PHE A 62 -19.60 6.29 -5.81
C PHE A 62 -18.20 5.90 -6.31
N SER A 63 -17.28 5.48 -5.43
CA SER A 63 -16.06 4.80 -5.88
C SER A 63 -16.42 3.40 -6.41
N ALA A 64 -16.03 3.14 -7.65
CA ALA A 64 -16.27 1.86 -8.31
C ALA A 64 -15.18 0.87 -7.91
N SER A 65 -15.58 -0.35 -7.52
CA SER A 65 -14.63 -1.43 -7.26
C SER A 65 -14.07 -2.01 -8.55
N ARG A 66 -13.27 -3.08 -8.42
CA ARG A 66 -12.88 -3.94 -9.56
C ARG A 66 -14.10 -4.46 -10.35
N ASP A 67 -15.23 -4.61 -9.67
CA ASP A 67 -16.55 -4.78 -10.27
C ASP A 67 -17.34 -3.46 -10.17
N THR A 68 -17.73 -2.91 -11.31
CA THR A 68 -18.42 -1.62 -11.39
C THR A 68 -19.81 -1.60 -10.72
N HIS A 69 -20.36 -2.77 -10.38
CA HIS A 69 -21.66 -2.92 -9.74
C HIS A 69 -21.56 -3.29 -8.26
N GLN A 70 -20.35 -3.42 -7.71
CA GLN A 70 -20.11 -3.76 -6.32
C GLN A 70 -19.21 -2.71 -5.65
N VAL A 71 -19.44 -2.51 -4.35
CA VAL A 71 -18.51 -1.82 -3.46
C VAL A 71 -17.30 -2.74 -3.22
N ASP A 72 -16.08 -2.20 -3.28
CA ASP A 72 -14.89 -3.02 -3.02
C ASP A 72 -14.84 -3.46 -1.56
N ASP A 73 -14.16 -4.57 -1.30
CA ASP A 73 -13.90 -4.99 0.07
C ASP A 73 -12.80 -4.11 0.68
N ASP A 74 -12.87 -3.90 2.00
CA ASP A 74 -11.72 -3.39 2.74
C ASP A 74 -10.62 -4.46 2.76
N GLU A 75 -9.51 -4.19 2.09
CA GLU A 75 -8.38 -5.11 1.96
C GLU A 75 -7.10 -4.51 2.52
N PHE A 76 -6.38 -5.33 3.29
CA PHE A 76 -5.07 -4.96 3.83
C PHE A 76 -3.99 -5.88 3.28
N VAL A 77 -2.88 -5.28 2.85
CA VAL A 77 -1.68 -5.97 2.41
C VAL A 77 -0.53 -5.60 3.35
N LEU A 78 0.03 -6.60 4.03
CA LEU A 78 1.24 -6.42 4.84
C LEU A 78 2.47 -6.69 3.97
N LEU A 79 3.36 -5.70 3.87
CA LEU A 79 4.57 -5.76 3.07
C LEU A 79 5.80 -5.68 3.97
N GLU A 80 6.75 -6.60 3.79
CA GLU A 80 8.08 -6.49 4.38
C GLU A 80 8.95 -5.57 3.52
N VAL A 81 9.41 -4.47 4.11
CA VAL A 81 10.17 -3.39 3.46
C VAL A 81 11.35 -2.93 4.33
N ASN A 82 11.94 -3.86 5.08
CA ASN A 82 13.03 -3.63 6.05
C ASN A 82 14.13 -2.69 5.52
N ASP A 83 14.61 -2.92 4.30
CA ASP A 83 15.75 -2.16 3.76
C ASP A 83 15.36 -0.71 3.45
N PHE A 84 14.12 -0.47 3.03
CA PHE A 84 13.59 0.87 2.86
C PHE A 84 13.48 1.59 4.21
N LEU A 85 12.96 0.94 5.25
CA LEU A 85 12.79 1.54 6.57
C LEU A 85 14.12 1.85 7.28
N LYS A 86 15.21 1.17 6.91
CA LYS A 86 16.57 1.42 7.42
C LYS A 86 17.37 2.46 6.62
N THR A 87 16.87 2.86 5.46
CA THR A 87 17.53 3.86 4.60
C THR A 87 17.57 5.23 5.28
N LYS A 88 18.66 5.99 5.11
CA LYS A 88 18.88 7.30 5.76
C LYS A 88 19.01 8.46 4.78
#